data_AF-A0A1W0WRA0-F1
#
_entry.id   AF-A0A1W0WRA0-F1
#
_cell.length_a   1.000
_cell.length_b   1.000
_cell.length_c   1.000
_cell.angle_alpha   90.00
_cell.angle_beta   90.00
_cell.angle_gamma   90.00
#
_symmetry.space_group_name_H-M   'P 1'
#
loop_
_entity.id
_entity.type
_entity.pdbx_description
1 polymer ?
#
loop_
_entity_poly.entity_id
_entity_poly.type
_entity_poly.pdbx_seq_one_letter_code
_entity_poly.pdbx_strand_id
1 'polypeptide(L)'
;MNTWLAGISFLLFVSVYGSIIQVEIACPGVINLVSELGLGYQGPAFDAAIHESNNRYAGIFNFTRKALVYPGRVENMAALVAESANMVAAWFFNGEKGSPETVRAIIAPGTVVETPDHLPYAFAFSVSSLDSTNVHQLMANWNIMAITVSGGLKSEYSLRGPLMVELAFTGTRHPAAGIVATIRLCNWTSLFLVADSDSSPVFKTTAGEIVKLAAATAGVNNAKSHEPLLTFVQRIVASSDAIAFQSTIHRLLLEFQISSRGKPPLP
;
A
#
# COMPACT_ATOMS: atom_id res chain seq x y z
N MET A 1 58.21 -19.39 29.59
CA MET A 1 56.73 -19.40 29.68
C MET A 1 56.27 -17.97 29.90
N ASN A 2 55.17 -17.54 29.24
CA ASN A 2 54.49 -16.22 29.32
C ASN A 2 54.45 -15.38 28.04
N THR A 3 54.43 -16.00 26.85
CA THR A 3 54.11 -15.31 25.57
C THR A 3 52.64 -15.44 25.14
N TRP A 4 51.83 -16.22 25.86
CA TRP A 4 50.43 -16.48 25.50
C TRP A 4 49.41 -15.46 26.04
N LEU A 5 49.80 -14.62 27.01
CA LEU A 5 48.89 -13.59 27.57
C LEU A 5 48.83 -12.30 26.72
N ALA A 6 49.86 -12.01 25.93
CA ALA A 6 49.86 -10.83 25.05
C ALA A 6 48.94 -10.99 23.83
N GLY A 7 48.67 -12.23 23.38
CA GLY A 7 47.79 -12.51 22.25
C GLY A 7 46.30 -12.33 22.56
N ILE A 8 45.88 -12.55 23.81
CA ILE A 8 44.48 -12.37 24.23
C ILE A 8 44.14 -10.89 24.40
N SER A 9 45.10 -10.06 24.87
CA SER A 9 44.89 -8.61 24.94
C SER A 9 44.85 -7.94 23.56
N PHE A 10 45.51 -8.49 22.54
CA PHE A 10 45.46 -7.94 21.18
C PHE A 10 44.12 -8.22 20.48
N LEU A 11 43.44 -9.32 20.81
CA LEU A 11 42.07 -9.61 20.31
C LEU A 11 40.98 -8.80 21.03
N LEU A 12 41.26 -8.26 22.23
CA LEU A 12 40.35 -7.35 22.95
C LEU A 12 40.59 -5.86 22.62
N PHE A 13 41.68 -5.54 21.92
CA PHE A 13 42.02 -4.18 21.50
C PHE A 13 41.78 -3.88 20.02
N VAL A 14 41.19 -4.82 19.27
CA VAL A 14 40.48 -4.51 18.03
C VAL A 14 39.05 -4.09 18.38
N SER A 15 38.90 -3.25 19.42
CA SER A 15 37.85 -2.23 19.43
C SER A 15 38.27 -1.21 18.37
N VAL A 16 38.18 -1.62 17.10
CA VAL A 16 38.11 -0.69 15.99
C VAL A 16 37.02 0.28 16.41
N TYR A 17 37.37 1.56 16.47
CA TYR A 17 36.42 2.66 16.44
C TYR A 17 35.64 2.57 15.12
N GLY A 18 34.80 1.54 14.97
CA GLY A 18 33.79 1.50 13.94
C GLY A 18 32.85 2.62 14.29
N SER A 19 32.75 3.64 13.44
CA SER A 19 31.69 4.63 13.61
C SER A 19 30.38 3.84 13.68
N ILE A 20 29.64 4.03 14.78
CA ILE A 20 28.31 3.43 14.91
C ILE A 20 27.47 4.02 13.79
N ILE A 21 26.89 3.16 12.95
CA ILE A 21 26.08 3.62 11.83
C ILE A 21 24.78 4.15 12.39
N GLN A 22 24.58 5.45 12.26
CA GLN A 22 23.34 6.11 12.66
C GLN A 22 22.26 5.80 11.63
N VAL A 23 21.13 5.26 12.09
CA VAL A 23 19.95 5.00 11.26
C VAL A 23 18.79 5.83 11.78
N GLU A 24 18.40 6.85 11.02
CA GLU A 24 17.27 7.71 11.34
C GLU A 24 16.02 7.28 10.57
N ILE A 25 14.98 6.93 11.31
CA ILE A 25 13.71 6.47 10.76
C ILE A 25 12.63 7.53 10.98
N ALA A 26 12.08 8.05 9.90
CA ALA A 26 10.93 8.94 9.94
C ALA A 26 9.62 8.15 9.81
N CYS A 27 8.66 8.44 10.67
CA CYS A 27 7.35 7.80 10.65
C CYS A 27 6.25 8.86 10.51
N PRO A 28 5.85 9.20 9.27
CA PRO A 28 4.70 10.07 9.06
C PRO A 28 3.41 9.38 9.48
N GLY A 29 2.55 10.11 10.18
CA GLY A 29 1.28 9.61 10.65
C GLY A 29 0.41 10.71 11.24
N VAL A 30 -0.81 10.36 11.62
CA VAL A 30 -1.74 11.28 12.30
C VAL A 30 -1.78 10.98 13.81
N ILE A 31 -2.07 12.00 14.61
CA ILE A 31 -2.32 11.82 16.07
C ILE A 31 -3.73 11.30 16.33
N ASN A 32 -4.63 11.39 15.35
CA ASN A 32 -6.02 10.98 15.52
C ASN A 32 -6.14 9.48 15.85
N LEU A 33 -6.67 9.18 17.05
CA LEU A 33 -6.88 7.83 17.58
C LEU A 33 -8.10 7.11 17.00
N VAL A 34 -8.90 7.79 16.18
CA VAL A 34 -10.07 7.17 15.54
C VAL A 34 -9.65 6.38 14.28
N SER A 35 -8.46 6.65 13.75
CA SER A 35 -7.95 5.99 12.56
C SER A 35 -6.91 4.92 12.90
N GLU A 36 -6.92 3.80 12.17
CA GLU A 36 -5.88 2.76 12.20
C GLU A 36 -4.47 3.30 11.84
N LEU A 37 -4.42 4.51 11.28
CA LEU A 37 -3.21 5.33 11.06
C LEU A 37 -2.60 5.95 12.30
N GLY A 38 -3.37 6.00 13.38
CA GLY A 38 -3.00 6.73 14.57
C GLY A 38 -1.64 6.26 15.05
N LEU A 39 -0.69 7.19 15.20
CA LEU A 39 0.58 6.86 15.85
C LEU A 39 0.37 6.36 17.28
N GLY A 40 -0.81 6.59 17.88
CA GLY A 40 -1.21 5.95 19.12
C GLY A 40 -1.29 4.42 19.07
N TYR A 41 -1.58 3.82 17.90
CA TYR A 41 -1.63 2.36 17.73
C TYR A 41 -0.32 1.79 17.18
N GLN A 42 0.25 2.41 16.16
CA GLN A 42 1.45 1.91 15.47
C GLN A 42 2.76 2.34 16.15
N GLY A 43 2.75 3.50 16.82
CA GLY A 43 3.92 4.08 17.47
C GLY A 43 4.54 3.14 18.51
N PRO A 44 3.79 2.58 19.47
CA PRO A 44 4.35 1.66 20.46
C PRO A 44 5.04 0.43 19.84
N ALA A 45 4.51 -0.11 18.74
CA ALA A 45 5.10 -1.24 18.03
C ALA A 45 6.45 -0.86 17.38
N PHE A 46 6.52 0.32 16.74
CA PHE A 46 7.78 0.82 16.20
C PHE A 46 8.80 1.12 17.31
N ASP A 47 8.39 1.70 18.43
CA ASP A 47 9.31 1.99 19.55
C ASP A 47 9.89 0.69 20.15
N ALA A 48 9.06 -0.35 20.30
CA ALA A 48 9.51 -1.67 20.71
C ALA A 48 10.49 -2.29 19.70
N ALA A 49 10.21 -2.17 18.40
CA ALA A 49 11.08 -2.69 17.33
C ALA A 49 12.44 -1.97 17.28
N ILE A 50 12.47 -0.65 17.50
CA ILE A 50 13.70 0.14 17.59
C ILE A 50 14.52 -0.29 18.81
N HIS A 51 13.86 -0.44 19.96
CA HIS A 51 14.51 -0.89 21.18
C HIS A 51 15.11 -2.30 21.02
N GLU A 52 14.37 -3.25 20.45
CA GLU A 52 14.89 -4.59 20.18
C GLU A 52 16.05 -4.55 19.16
N SER A 53 15.96 -3.73 18.12
CA SER A 53 17.00 -3.59 17.10
C SER A 53 18.30 -3.01 17.70
N ASN A 54 18.20 -1.97 18.52
CA ASN A 54 19.35 -1.40 19.21
C ASN A 54 20.01 -2.39 20.18
N ASN A 55 19.21 -3.22 20.86
CA ASN A 55 19.74 -4.27 21.72
C ASN A 55 20.43 -5.39 20.93
N ARG A 56 19.82 -5.84 19.82
CA ARG A 56 20.34 -6.92 18.98
C ARG A 56 21.59 -6.52 18.20
N TYR A 57 21.67 -5.28 17.74
CA TYR A 57 22.75 -4.76 16.91
C TYR A 57 23.64 -3.73 17.62
N ALA A 58 23.69 -3.82 18.96
CA ALA A 58 24.49 -2.94 19.79
C ALA A 58 25.96 -2.90 19.32
N GLY A 59 26.51 -1.69 19.20
CA GLY A 59 27.89 -1.47 18.74
C GLY A 59 28.07 -1.46 17.22
N ILE A 60 27.02 -1.74 16.43
CA ILE A 60 27.05 -1.66 14.96
C ILE A 60 26.12 -0.54 14.48
N PHE A 61 24.86 -0.59 14.91
CA PHE A 61 23.83 0.36 14.50
C PHE A 61 23.27 1.11 15.71
N ASN A 62 22.85 2.35 15.47
CA ASN A 62 22.02 3.12 16.39
C ASN A 62 20.78 3.63 15.65
N PHE A 63 19.67 2.95 15.90
CA PHE A 63 18.36 3.26 15.32
C PHE A 63 17.65 4.31 16.16
N THR A 64 17.19 5.37 15.52
CA THR A 64 16.32 6.38 16.12
C THR A 64 15.06 6.53 15.28
N ARG A 65 13.93 6.83 15.94
CA ARG A 65 12.66 7.10 15.26
C ARG A 65 12.19 8.51 15.54
N LYS A 66 11.74 9.21 14.51
CA LYS A 66 11.02 10.48 14.62
C LYS A 66 9.63 10.34 14.03
N ALA A 67 8.62 10.48 14.87
CA ALA A 67 7.25 10.65 14.39
C ALA A 67 7.14 11.99 13.65
N LEU A 68 6.67 11.97 12.40
CA LEU A 68 6.36 13.19 11.65
C LEU A 68 4.87 13.45 11.79
N VAL A 69 4.53 14.52 12.49
CA VAL A 69 3.13 14.96 12.66
C VAL A 69 3.07 16.48 12.50
N TYR A 70 2.02 16.95 11.83
CA TYR A 70 1.63 18.36 11.84
C TYR A 70 0.24 18.54 12.49
N PRO A 71 0.20 18.77 13.81
CA PRO A 71 -1.04 19.09 14.51
C PRO A 71 -1.74 20.28 13.85
N GLY A 72 -3.03 20.15 13.55
CA GLY A 72 -3.84 21.21 12.96
C GLY A 72 -3.65 21.48 11.46
N ARG A 73 -2.73 20.76 10.78
CA ARG A 73 -2.65 20.74 9.31
C ARG A 73 -3.07 19.40 8.71
N VAL A 74 -2.77 18.32 9.43
CA VAL A 74 -3.06 16.96 9.00
C VAL A 74 -4.12 16.38 9.93
N GLU A 75 -5.38 16.51 9.52
CA GLU A 75 -6.54 16.02 10.28
C GLU A 75 -7.03 14.65 9.79
N ASN A 76 -6.80 14.37 8.51
CA ASN A 76 -7.26 13.16 7.83
C ASN A 76 -6.19 12.63 6.86
N MET A 77 -6.49 11.50 6.26
CA MET A 77 -5.58 10.81 5.35
C MET A 77 -5.26 11.63 4.09
N ALA A 78 -6.26 12.26 3.47
CA ALA A 78 -6.04 13.04 2.25
C ALA A 78 -5.06 14.20 2.50
N ALA A 79 -5.22 14.89 3.63
CA ALA A 79 -4.28 15.91 4.08
C ALA A 79 -2.88 15.33 4.37
N LEU A 80 -2.80 14.13 4.98
CA LEU A 80 -1.52 13.47 5.24
C LEU A 80 -0.78 13.14 3.94
N VAL A 81 -1.48 12.58 2.95
CA VAL A 81 -0.89 12.28 1.63
C VAL A 81 -0.40 13.57 0.98
N ALA A 82 -1.24 14.61 0.92
CA ALA A 82 -0.90 15.90 0.32
C ALA A 82 0.31 16.56 0.98
N GLU A 83 0.42 16.47 2.31
CA GLU A 83 1.52 17.08 3.08
C GLU A 83 2.73 16.15 3.27
N SER A 84 2.63 14.87 2.91
CA SER A 84 3.67 13.88 3.20
C SER A 84 5.04 14.26 2.61
N ALA A 85 5.08 14.81 1.40
CA ALA A 85 6.31 15.28 0.77
C ALA A 85 6.93 16.47 1.54
N ASN A 86 6.11 17.41 2.00
CA ASN A 86 6.54 18.54 2.82
C ASN A 86 7.07 18.07 4.18
N MET A 87 6.38 17.12 4.82
CA MET A 87 6.80 16.51 6.08
C MET A 87 8.17 15.84 5.96
N VAL A 88 8.36 15.04 4.90
CA VAL A 88 9.63 14.35 4.61
C VAL A 88 10.74 15.36 4.30
N ALA A 89 10.47 16.37 3.47
CA ALA A 89 11.42 17.43 3.16
C ALA A 89 11.84 18.22 4.41
N ALA A 90 10.87 18.64 5.22
CA ALA A 90 11.13 19.34 6.47
C ALA A 90 11.92 18.47 7.45
N TRP A 91 11.61 17.17 7.56
CA TRP A 91 12.40 16.25 8.36
C TRP A 91 13.84 16.14 7.85
N PHE A 92 14.04 15.98 6.54
CA PHE A 92 15.37 15.84 5.95
C PHE A 92 16.23 17.09 6.15
N PHE A 93 15.66 18.29 6.00
CA PHE A 93 16.40 19.55 6.14
C PHE A 93 16.53 20.04 7.60
N ASN A 94 15.55 19.74 8.47
CA ASN A 94 15.57 20.12 9.88
C ASN A 94 16.10 19.02 10.80
N GLY A 95 16.38 17.83 10.27
CA GLY A 95 17.16 16.83 11.00
C GLY A 95 18.45 17.47 11.46
N GLU A 96 19.02 16.98 12.57
CA GLU A 96 20.42 17.26 12.82
C GLU A 96 21.14 16.94 11.50
N LYS A 97 22.07 17.83 11.09
CA LYS A 97 22.95 17.53 9.97
C LYS A 97 23.81 16.36 10.41
N GLY A 98 23.21 15.16 10.38
CA GLY A 98 23.84 13.93 10.78
C GLY A 98 25.09 13.81 9.95
N SER A 99 26.05 13.08 10.49
CA SER A 99 27.22 12.65 9.74
C SER A 99 26.77 12.24 8.32
N PRO A 100 27.51 12.56 7.25
CA PRO A 100 27.21 12.07 5.90
C PRO A 100 27.04 10.55 5.83
N GLU A 101 27.44 9.83 6.88
CA GLU A 101 27.26 8.38 7.08
C GLU A 101 25.89 7.98 7.65
N THR A 102 25.00 8.93 7.96
CA THR A 102 23.67 8.64 8.53
C THR A 102 22.77 8.04 7.47
N VAL A 103 22.30 6.82 7.72
CA VAL A 103 21.30 6.14 6.88
C VAL A 103 19.93 6.69 7.24
N ARG A 104 19.20 7.17 6.23
CA ARG A 104 17.86 7.73 6.41
C ARG A 104 16.82 6.81 5.79
N ALA A 105 15.80 6.49 6.57
CA ALA A 105 14.68 5.69 6.14
C ALA A 105 13.35 6.33 6.53
N ILE A 106 12.32 6.06 5.75
CA ILE A 106 10.93 6.39 6.04
C ILE A 106 10.20 5.07 6.26
N ILE A 107 9.48 4.96 7.37
CA ILE A 107 8.52 3.87 7.59
C ILE A 107 7.14 4.48 7.71
N ALA A 108 6.32 4.31 6.67
CA ALA A 108 4.96 4.84 6.65
C ALA A 108 3.95 3.72 6.92
N PRO A 109 3.05 3.90 7.90
CA PRO A 109 1.98 2.96 8.16
C PRO A 109 1.02 2.90 6.96
N GLY A 110 0.37 1.75 6.82
CA GLY A 110 -0.76 1.59 5.93
C GLY A 110 -2.02 2.25 6.47
N THR A 111 -2.98 2.54 5.60
CA THR A 111 -4.27 3.10 6.01
C THR A 111 -5.42 2.64 5.17
N VAL A 112 -6.57 2.53 5.79
CA VAL A 112 -7.85 2.42 5.09
C VAL A 112 -8.34 3.83 4.73
N VAL A 113 -8.82 4.03 3.50
CA VAL A 113 -9.55 5.26 3.15
C VAL A 113 -10.95 5.16 3.75
N GLU A 114 -11.25 5.97 4.76
CA GLU A 114 -12.63 6.18 5.18
C GLU A 114 -13.33 7.08 4.16
N THR A 115 -14.39 6.59 3.54
CA THR A 115 -15.27 7.42 2.70
C THR A 115 -16.11 8.32 3.60
N PRO A 116 -16.27 9.62 3.30
CA PRO A 116 -17.13 10.51 4.07
C PRO A 116 -18.57 9.96 4.13
N ASP A 117 -19.04 9.77 5.36
CA ASP A 117 -20.42 9.66 5.83
C ASP A 117 -21.38 8.66 5.13
N HIS A 118 -21.73 7.60 5.90
CA HIS A 118 -22.97 6.78 5.84
C HIS A 118 -22.98 5.40 5.15
N LEU A 119 -21.86 4.80 4.73
CA LEU A 119 -21.87 3.40 4.32
C LEU A 119 -21.10 2.51 5.32
N PRO A 120 -21.80 1.80 6.24
CA PRO A 120 -21.18 0.94 7.25
C PRO A 120 -20.54 -0.35 6.69
N TYR A 121 -20.37 -0.46 5.37
CA TYR A 121 -19.82 -1.64 4.68
C TYR A 121 -18.95 -1.24 3.48
N ALA A 122 -18.02 -0.31 3.65
CA ALA A 122 -16.98 -0.08 2.67
C ALA A 122 -15.80 -1.03 2.94
N PHE A 123 -15.54 -1.92 1.99
CA PHE A 123 -14.40 -2.84 1.99
C PHE A 123 -13.11 -2.04 2.17
N ALA A 124 -12.50 -2.17 3.34
CA ALA A 124 -11.32 -1.44 3.75
C ALA A 124 -10.10 -1.84 2.91
N PHE A 125 -9.71 -1.01 1.93
CA PHE A 125 -8.46 -1.21 1.20
C PHE A 125 -7.37 -0.33 1.80
N SER A 126 -6.26 -0.98 2.14
CA SER A 126 -5.08 -0.33 2.68
C SER A 126 -4.32 0.38 1.56
N VAL A 127 -4.16 1.69 1.67
CA VAL A 127 -3.37 2.57 0.82
C VAL A 127 -2.19 3.11 1.62
N SER A 128 -1.17 3.64 0.94
CA SER A 128 -0.02 4.23 1.62
C SER A 128 -0.39 5.60 2.17
N SER A 129 0.12 5.96 3.35
CA SER A 129 0.00 7.30 3.92
C SER A 129 0.95 8.32 3.26
N LEU A 130 1.68 7.92 2.22
CA LEU A 130 2.60 8.76 1.47
C LEU A 130 2.06 9.05 0.07
N ASP A 131 2.30 10.25 -0.42
CA ASP A 131 2.26 10.55 -1.84
C ASP A 131 3.42 9.79 -2.52
N SER A 132 3.08 8.63 -3.07
CA SER A 132 4.07 7.73 -3.67
C SER A 132 4.86 8.37 -4.81
N THR A 133 4.33 9.38 -5.51
CA THR A 133 5.05 10.00 -6.63
C THR A 133 6.02 11.05 -6.10
N ASN A 134 5.54 11.97 -5.28
CA ASN A 134 6.38 13.07 -4.78
C ASN A 134 7.43 12.56 -3.79
N VAL A 135 7.07 11.67 -2.86
CA VAL A 135 8.04 11.11 -1.91
C VAL A 135 9.09 10.27 -2.63
N HIS A 136 8.73 9.54 -3.68
CA HIS A 136 9.68 8.76 -4.47
C HIS A 136 10.68 9.65 -5.24
N GLN A 137 10.25 10.82 -5.73
CA GLN A 137 11.17 11.83 -6.28
C GLN A 137 12.15 12.33 -5.22
N LEU A 138 11.69 12.60 -4.00
CA LEU A 138 12.56 13.02 -2.90
C LEU A 138 13.58 11.94 -2.54
N MET A 139 13.12 10.70 -2.40
CA MET A 139 14.00 9.55 -2.15
C MET A 139 15.10 9.43 -3.19
N ALA A 140 14.76 9.61 -4.47
CA ALA A 140 15.71 9.46 -5.58
C ALA A 140 16.85 10.48 -5.53
N ASN A 141 16.57 11.67 -5.00
CA ASN A 141 17.55 12.73 -4.91
C ASN A 141 18.32 12.74 -3.58
N TRP A 142 17.76 12.16 -2.52
CA TRP A 142 18.27 12.30 -1.16
C TRP A 142 18.81 11.02 -0.53
N ASN A 143 18.89 9.93 -1.32
CA ASN A 143 19.35 8.62 -0.86
C ASN A 143 18.58 8.13 0.39
N ILE A 144 17.26 8.31 0.37
CA ILE A 144 16.36 7.88 1.45
C ILE A 144 15.70 6.57 1.00
N MET A 145 15.69 5.57 1.88
CA MET A 145 14.88 4.37 1.68
C MET A 145 13.46 4.61 2.23
N ALA A 146 12.42 4.17 1.53
CA ALA A 146 11.07 4.14 2.10
C ALA A 146 10.54 2.73 2.16
N ILE A 147 9.99 2.40 3.32
CA ILE A 147 9.27 1.17 3.62
C ILE A 147 7.83 1.57 3.91
N THR A 148 6.91 1.12 3.08
CA THR A 148 5.48 1.32 3.31
C THR A 148 4.88 0.02 3.81
N VAL A 149 4.19 0.08 4.94
CA VAL A 149 3.54 -1.12 5.49
C VAL A 149 2.43 -1.58 4.56
N SER A 150 1.72 -0.66 3.90
CA SER A 150 0.82 -0.98 2.78
C SER A 150 0.84 0.10 1.71
N GLY A 151 0.57 -0.26 0.48
CA GLY A 151 0.45 0.61 -0.67
C GLY A 151 -0.69 0.15 -1.58
N GLY A 152 -1.49 1.12 -2.04
CA GLY A 152 -2.57 0.87 -2.99
C GLY A 152 -2.46 1.70 -4.26
N LEU A 153 -1.49 2.61 -4.31
CA LEU A 153 -1.28 3.52 -5.44
C LEU A 153 0.10 3.28 -6.05
N LYS A 154 0.12 3.10 -7.36
CA LYS A 154 1.35 3.00 -8.14
C LYS A 154 1.94 4.41 -8.28
N SER A 155 3.22 4.55 -7.91
CA SER A 155 3.99 5.77 -8.21
C SER A 155 4.02 6.02 -9.72
N GLU A 156 3.74 7.27 -10.12
CA GLU A 156 3.86 7.71 -11.52
C GLU A 156 5.28 8.13 -11.90
N TYR A 157 6.21 8.13 -10.94
CA TYR A 157 7.62 8.38 -11.19
C TYR A 157 8.18 7.36 -12.20
N SER A 158 8.66 7.86 -13.33
CA SER A 158 9.02 7.06 -14.51
C SER A 158 10.52 6.79 -14.66
N LEU A 159 11.36 7.47 -13.86
CA LEU A 159 12.81 7.27 -13.86
C LEU A 159 13.18 6.04 -13.00
N ARG A 160 14.42 5.54 -13.16
CA ARG A 160 14.98 4.54 -12.24
C ARG A 160 15.07 5.15 -10.84
N GLY A 161 14.04 4.93 -10.04
CA GLY A 161 13.96 5.40 -8.67
C GLY A 161 14.61 4.42 -7.69
N PRO A 162 14.91 4.89 -6.47
CA PRO A 162 15.41 4.07 -5.39
C PRO A 162 14.35 3.04 -4.97
N LEU A 163 14.82 1.99 -4.30
CA LEU A 163 13.96 0.91 -3.86
C LEU A 163 12.94 1.42 -2.83
N MET A 164 11.66 1.31 -3.16
CA MET A 164 10.55 1.40 -2.23
C MET A 164 10.12 -0.03 -1.88
N VAL A 165 10.18 -0.36 -0.59
CA VAL A 165 9.80 -1.69 -0.11
C VAL A 165 8.39 -1.62 0.45
N GLU A 166 7.53 -2.52 -0.01
CA GLU A 166 6.18 -2.63 0.51
C GLU A 166 6.00 -3.94 1.26
N LEU A 167 5.64 -3.89 2.55
CA LEU A 167 5.62 -5.07 3.41
C LEU A 167 4.31 -5.86 3.34
N ALA A 168 3.18 -5.18 3.16
CA ALA A 168 1.88 -5.80 2.95
C ALA A 168 1.23 -5.21 1.70
N PHE A 169 1.59 -5.76 0.54
CA PHE A 169 0.89 -5.52 -0.72
C PHE A 169 -0.15 -6.61 -0.94
N THR A 170 -1.42 -6.34 -0.61
CA THR A 170 -2.51 -7.12 -1.21
C THR A 170 -2.73 -6.61 -2.62
N GLY A 171 -1.87 -7.02 -3.54
CA GLY A 171 -2.05 -6.65 -4.94
C GLY A 171 -3.45 -7.00 -5.42
N THR A 172 -4.06 -6.11 -6.19
CA THR A 172 -5.46 -6.22 -6.69
C THR A 172 -5.74 -7.56 -7.40
N ARG A 173 -4.69 -8.22 -7.89
CA ARG A 173 -4.75 -9.57 -8.46
C ARG A 173 -5.23 -10.64 -7.47
N HIS A 174 -4.88 -10.57 -6.18
CA HIS A 174 -5.29 -11.57 -5.18
C HIS A 174 -6.80 -11.55 -4.88
N PRO A 175 -7.42 -10.41 -4.54
CA PRO A 175 -8.88 -10.37 -4.39
C PRO A 175 -9.58 -10.70 -5.70
N ALA A 176 -9.05 -10.25 -6.85
CA ALA A 176 -9.58 -10.64 -8.16
C ALA A 176 -9.54 -12.16 -8.39
N ALA A 177 -8.43 -12.83 -8.04
CA ALA A 177 -8.31 -14.28 -8.13
C ALA A 177 -9.27 -15.01 -7.19
N GLY A 178 -9.49 -14.49 -5.97
CA GLY A 178 -10.47 -15.03 -5.03
C GLY A 178 -11.90 -14.94 -5.57
N ILE A 179 -12.27 -13.83 -6.21
CA ILE A 179 -13.58 -13.65 -6.86
C ILE A 179 -13.74 -14.65 -8.01
N VAL A 180 -12.75 -14.76 -8.90
CA VAL A 180 -12.79 -15.73 -10.02
C VAL A 180 -12.84 -17.17 -9.51
N ALA A 181 -12.08 -17.51 -8.48
CA ALA A 181 -12.13 -18.83 -7.85
C ALA A 181 -13.51 -19.13 -7.25
N THR A 182 -14.14 -18.14 -6.61
CA THR A 182 -15.49 -18.27 -6.03
C THR A 182 -16.53 -18.53 -7.12
N ILE A 183 -16.47 -17.78 -8.22
CA ILE A 183 -17.35 -17.98 -9.39
C ILE A 183 -17.25 -19.42 -9.91
N ARG A 184 -16.02 -19.94 -10.02
CA ARG A 184 -15.79 -21.33 -10.43
C ARG A 184 -16.32 -22.34 -9.42
N LEU A 185 -16.04 -22.11 -8.13
CA LEU A 185 -16.50 -22.98 -7.05
C LEU A 185 -18.03 -23.09 -7.02
N CYS A 186 -18.73 -22.01 -7.35
CA CYS A 186 -20.19 -21.95 -7.41
C CYS A 186 -20.77 -22.35 -8.78
N ASN A 187 -19.95 -22.79 -9.74
CA ASN A 187 -20.36 -23.09 -11.12
C ASN A 187 -21.15 -21.95 -11.79
N TRP A 188 -20.84 -20.69 -11.45
CA TRP A 188 -21.46 -19.55 -12.10
C TRP A 188 -20.86 -19.38 -13.50
N THR A 189 -21.71 -19.45 -14.51
CA THR A 189 -21.34 -19.31 -15.92
C THR A 189 -21.44 -17.88 -16.41
N SER A 190 -21.92 -16.95 -15.60
CA SER A 190 -22.10 -15.56 -15.96
C SER A 190 -21.65 -14.63 -14.84
N LEU A 191 -20.89 -13.60 -15.17
CA LEU A 191 -20.48 -12.54 -14.26
C LEU A 191 -20.84 -11.17 -14.87
N PHE A 192 -21.62 -10.40 -14.12
CA PHE A 192 -21.91 -9.00 -14.42
C PHE A 192 -21.09 -8.13 -13.48
N LEU A 193 -20.09 -7.45 -14.03
CA LEU A 193 -19.17 -6.60 -13.29
C LEU A 193 -19.46 -5.13 -13.59
N VAL A 194 -19.83 -4.38 -12.55
CA VAL A 194 -20.02 -2.92 -12.63
C VAL A 194 -18.86 -2.26 -11.90
N ALA A 195 -18.11 -1.42 -12.61
CA ALA A 195 -17.00 -0.66 -12.06
C ALA A 195 -17.34 0.83 -12.13
N ASP A 196 -17.21 1.53 -11.01
CA ASP A 196 -17.43 2.97 -10.97
C ASP A 196 -16.14 3.72 -11.34
N SER A 197 -16.20 4.55 -12.38
CA SER A 197 -15.12 5.39 -12.89
C SER A 197 -14.77 6.54 -11.96
N ASP A 198 -15.59 6.83 -10.96
CA ASP A 198 -15.32 7.88 -9.96
C ASP A 198 -14.86 7.28 -8.63
N SER A 199 -14.96 5.95 -8.48
CA SER A 199 -14.44 5.23 -7.30
C SER A 199 -12.91 5.29 -7.17
N SER A 200 -12.41 4.89 -6.00
CA SER A 200 -10.97 4.75 -5.73
C SER A 200 -10.28 3.89 -6.82
N PRO A 201 -9.07 4.26 -7.29
CA PRO A 201 -8.33 3.52 -8.31
C PRO A 201 -8.23 2.01 -8.04
N VAL A 202 -8.16 1.59 -6.78
CA VAL A 202 -8.09 0.18 -6.39
C VAL A 202 -9.28 -0.64 -6.90
N PHE A 203 -10.50 -0.08 -6.91
CA PHE A 203 -11.69 -0.79 -7.38
C PHE A 203 -11.65 -0.97 -8.90
N LYS A 204 -11.23 0.06 -9.64
CA LYS A 204 -11.06 -0.01 -11.10
C LYS A 204 -9.98 -0.99 -11.48
N THR A 205 -8.83 -0.96 -10.80
CA THR A 205 -7.73 -1.88 -11.03
C THR A 205 -8.11 -3.31 -10.67
N THR A 206 -8.84 -3.52 -9.56
CA THR A 206 -9.35 -4.85 -9.19
C THR A 206 -10.36 -5.35 -10.21
N ALA A 207 -11.29 -4.51 -10.66
CA ALA A 207 -12.23 -4.86 -11.72
C ALA A 207 -11.50 -5.28 -13.02
N GLY A 208 -10.47 -4.52 -13.42
CA GLY A 208 -9.63 -4.87 -14.57
C GLY A 208 -8.89 -6.21 -14.40
N GLU A 209 -8.37 -6.51 -13.21
CA GLU A 209 -7.73 -7.80 -12.93
C GLU A 209 -8.75 -8.95 -12.89
N ILE A 210 -9.98 -8.74 -12.42
CA ILE A 210 -11.07 -9.74 -12.52
C ILE A 210 -11.31 -10.08 -14.00
N VAL A 211 -11.47 -9.07 -14.85
CA VAL A 211 -11.70 -9.24 -16.29
C VAL A 211 -10.58 -10.05 -16.92
N LYS A 212 -9.34 -9.68 -16.63
CA LYS A 212 -8.13 -10.33 -17.17
C LYS A 212 -8.03 -11.78 -16.73
N LEU A 213 -8.27 -12.08 -15.45
CA LEU A 213 -8.22 -13.45 -14.92
C LEU A 213 -9.39 -14.32 -15.43
N ALA A 214 -10.59 -13.74 -15.55
CA ALA A 214 -11.75 -14.38 -16.14
C ALA A 214 -11.49 -14.76 -17.62
N ALA A 215 -10.95 -13.81 -18.41
CA ALA A 215 -10.60 -14.04 -19.82
C ALA A 215 -9.49 -15.08 -19.99
N ALA A 216 -8.45 -15.04 -19.14
CA ALA A 216 -7.38 -16.04 -19.14
C ALA A 216 -7.94 -17.44 -18.86
N THR A 217 -8.90 -17.56 -17.94
CA THR A 217 -9.55 -18.84 -17.62
C THR A 217 -10.39 -19.35 -18.79
N ALA A 218 -11.14 -18.46 -19.47
CA ALA A 218 -11.91 -18.81 -20.66
C ALA A 218 -11.01 -19.25 -21.84
N GLY A 219 -9.84 -18.64 -22.01
CA GLY A 219 -8.91 -18.96 -23.10
C GLY A 219 -8.15 -20.29 -22.94
N VAL A 220 -7.82 -20.69 -21.70
CA VAL A 220 -7.05 -21.93 -21.42
C VAL A 220 -7.89 -23.20 -21.64
N ASN A 221 -9.21 -23.10 -21.50
CA ASN A 221 -10.13 -24.25 -21.58
C ASN A 221 -10.58 -24.61 -23.01
N ASN A 222 -10.33 -23.73 -24.00
CA ASN A 222 -10.87 -23.89 -25.36
C ASN A 222 -10.17 -24.95 -26.22
N ALA A 223 -9.09 -25.59 -25.77
CA ALA A 223 -8.44 -26.63 -26.57
C ALA A 223 -9.01 -28.04 -26.36
N LYS A 224 -9.56 -28.38 -25.16
CA LYS A 224 -9.97 -29.77 -24.84
C LYS A 224 -11.10 -29.95 -23.81
N SER A 225 -11.61 -28.91 -23.13
CA SER A 225 -12.61 -29.09 -22.06
C SER A 225 -13.98 -28.57 -22.46
N HIS A 226 -15.02 -29.39 -22.32
CA HIS A 226 -16.44 -29.04 -22.45
C HIS A 226 -16.96 -28.13 -21.32
N GLU A 227 -16.09 -27.38 -20.62
CA GLU A 227 -16.54 -26.49 -19.57
C GLU A 227 -17.30 -25.28 -20.17
N PRO A 228 -18.44 -24.88 -19.57
CA PRO A 228 -19.20 -23.74 -20.06
C PRO A 228 -18.36 -22.46 -19.97
N LEU A 229 -18.29 -21.73 -21.09
CA LEU A 229 -17.63 -20.44 -21.19
C LEU A 229 -18.25 -19.46 -20.19
N LEU A 230 -17.41 -18.84 -19.36
CA LEU A 230 -17.82 -17.74 -18.49
C LEU A 230 -18.24 -16.55 -19.37
N THR A 231 -19.54 -16.26 -19.40
CA THR A 231 -20.08 -15.07 -20.04
C THR A 231 -19.80 -13.86 -19.16
N PHE A 232 -19.04 -12.91 -19.68
CA PHE A 232 -18.57 -11.78 -18.89
C PHE A 232 -19.10 -10.47 -19.46
N VAL A 233 -19.81 -9.69 -18.64
CA VAL A 233 -20.36 -8.39 -19.01
C VAL A 233 -19.77 -7.33 -18.07
N GLN A 234 -18.90 -6.48 -18.61
CA GLN A 234 -18.38 -5.32 -17.88
C GLN A 234 -19.12 -4.06 -18.26
N ARG A 235 -19.37 -3.21 -17.25
CA ARG A 235 -19.93 -1.87 -17.41
C ARG A 235 -19.15 -0.90 -16.53
N ILE A 236 -18.78 0.22 -17.13
CA ILE A 236 -18.18 1.34 -16.41
C ILE A 236 -19.27 2.38 -16.21
N VAL A 237 -19.46 2.84 -14.98
CA VAL A 237 -20.47 3.84 -14.59
C VAL A 237 -19.76 4.99 -13.88
N ALA A 238 -20.32 6.20 -13.86
CA ALA A 238 -19.74 7.34 -13.15
C ALA A 238 -20.70 7.77 -12.04
N SER A 239 -20.28 7.75 -10.77
CA SER A 239 -21.13 8.13 -9.64
C SER A 239 -21.22 9.65 -9.39
N SER A 240 -20.40 10.45 -10.07
CA SER A 240 -20.37 11.92 -9.92
C SER A 240 -21.68 12.60 -10.34
N ASP A 241 -22.47 11.98 -11.20
CA ASP A 241 -23.83 12.38 -11.54
C ASP A 241 -24.83 11.34 -11.02
N ALA A 242 -25.50 11.64 -9.91
CA ALA A 242 -26.43 10.73 -9.25
C ALA A 242 -27.60 10.29 -10.15
N ILE A 243 -28.12 11.19 -11.00
CA ILE A 243 -29.26 10.89 -11.87
C ILE A 243 -28.81 9.97 -13.01
N ALA A 244 -27.69 10.29 -13.65
CA ALA A 244 -27.11 9.45 -14.70
C ALA A 244 -26.67 8.08 -14.17
N PHE A 245 -26.08 8.05 -12.97
CA PHE A 245 -25.70 6.82 -12.28
C PHE A 245 -26.93 5.95 -12.00
N GLN A 246 -27.97 6.49 -11.37
CA GLN A 246 -29.19 5.74 -11.03
C GLN A 246 -29.89 5.19 -12.29
N SER A 247 -30.02 6.01 -13.33
CA SER A 247 -30.57 5.58 -14.63
C SER A 247 -29.74 4.43 -15.23
N THR A 248 -28.41 4.53 -15.17
CA THR A 248 -27.52 3.50 -15.68
C THR A 248 -27.65 2.20 -14.87
N ILE A 249 -27.62 2.26 -13.54
CA ILE A 249 -27.81 1.09 -12.68
C ILE A 249 -29.16 0.43 -12.93
N HIS A 250 -30.24 1.21 -13.08
CA HIS A 250 -31.56 0.67 -13.39
C HIS A 250 -31.57 -0.10 -14.71
N ARG A 251 -30.98 0.47 -15.77
CA ARG A 251 -30.81 -0.21 -17.06
C ARG A 251 -30.00 -1.49 -16.94
N LEU A 252 -28.89 -1.48 -16.19
CA LEU A 252 -28.06 -2.67 -15.99
C LEU A 252 -28.78 -3.78 -15.23
N LEU A 253 -29.60 -3.43 -14.25
CA LEU A 253 -30.44 -4.39 -13.54
C LEU A 253 -31.49 -5.02 -14.47
N LEU A 254 -32.07 -4.23 -15.37
CA LEU A 254 -32.99 -4.76 -16.40
C LEU A 254 -32.28 -5.70 -17.38
N GLU A 255 -31.09 -5.32 -17.88
CA GLU A 255 -30.26 -6.19 -18.74
C GLU A 255 -29.97 -7.53 -18.03
N PHE A 256 -29.57 -7.47 -16.76
CA PHE A 256 -29.30 -8.65 -15.94
C PHE A 256 -30.55 -9.52 -15.73
N GLN A 257 -31.71 -8.92 -15.46
CA GLN A 257 -32.98 -9.63 -15.31
C GLN A 257 -33.40 -10.34 -16.60
N ILE A 258 -33.15 -9.72 -17.76
CA ILE A 258 -33.45 -10.31 -19.07
C ILE A 258 -32.51 -11.48 -19.35
N SER A 259 -31.20 -11.29 -19.17
CA SER A 259 -30.19 -12.32 -19.45
C SER A 259 -30.29 -13.53 -18.51
N SER A 260 -30.60 -13.31 -17.23
CA SER A 260 -30.73 -14.38 -16.23
C SER A 260 -31.96 -15.28 -16.45
N ARG A 261 -32.98 -14.80 -17.18
CA ARG A 261 -34.21 -15.55 -17.47
C ARG A 261 -34.12 -16.41 -18.74
N GLY A 262 -32.95 -16.51 -19.37
CA GLY A 262 -32.73 -17.37 -20.54
C GLY A 262 -33.49 -16.96 -21.80
N LYS A 263 -34.04 -15.74 -21.84
CA LYS A 263 -34.58 -15.17 -23.08
C LYS A 263 -33.44 -14.49 -23.85
N PRO A 264 -33.28 -14.76 -25.16
CA PRO A 264 -32.27 -14.08 -25.95
C PRO A 264 -32.48 -12.56 -25.89
N PRO A 265 -31.40 -11.75 -25.90
CA PRO A 265 -31.52 -10.30 -25.84
C PRO A 265 -32.35 -9.79 -27.02
N LEU A 266 -33.25 -8.84 -26.75
CA LEU A 266 -33.92 -8.09 -27.81
C LEU A 266 -32.88 -7.23 -28.53
N PRO A 267 -32.98 -7.09 -29.87
CA PRO A 267 -32.04 -6.32 -30.68
C PRO A 267 -31.99 -4.83 -30.29
#